data_AF-A0A0L0SQ62-F1
#
_entry.id   AF-A0A0L0SQ62-F1
#
_cell.length_a   1.000
_cell.length_b   1.000
_cell.length_c   1.000
_cell.angle_alpha   90.00
_cell.angle_beta   90.00
_cell.angle_gamma   90.00
#
_symmetry.space_group_name_H-M   'P 1'
#
loop_
_entity.id
_entity.type
_entity.pdbx_description
1 polymer ?
#
loop_
_entity_poly.entity_id
_entity_poly.type
_entity_poly.pdbx_seq_one_letter_code
_entity_poly.pdbx_strand_id
1 'polypeptide(L)'
;MSRQPMAAILDDIATVDQSFYMALGFKPRFMRPPYGSVTADILDTMRNYSQEAVVWNIDTFDYDYPNDPSSVLHWLQQNMQENPGRPHLIHLGHDLVAGTVEMVPTIMDFFANKGFALTTLDNCLYGRTGVDVYGAVRSLEPAPAQKLVNPPGAADVSGAVGARAGVPAWWAAALGSVVVVGLVVW
;
A
#
# COMPACT_ATOMS: atom_id res chain seq x y z
N MET A 1 -14.32 -15.89 2.07
CA MET A 1 -13.73 -16.59 3.25
C MET A 1 -12.43 -17.22 2.80
N SER A 2 -11.32 -16.92 3.49
CA SER A 2 -10.05 -17.60 3.25
C SER A 2 -10.25 -19.11 3.39
N ARG A 3 -9.89 -19.85 2.34
CA ARG A 3 -9.97 -21.32 2.31
C ARG A 3 -8.77 -22.00 2.97
N GLN A 4 -7.76 -21.25 3.41
CA GLN A 4 -6.53 -21.80 3.95
C GLN A 4 -6.62 -21.99 5.48
N PRO A 5 -6.05 -23.09 6.02
CA PRO A 5 -5.89 -23.25 7.47
C PRO A 5 -5.05 -22.11 8.06
N MET A 6 -5.34 -21.69 9.29
CA MET A 6 -4.62 -20.60 9.96
C MET A 6 -3.10 -20.83 10.04
N ALA A 7 -2.67 -22.08 10.20
CA ALA A 7 -1.25 -22.42 10.19
C ALA A 7 -0.56 -22.08 8.86
N ALA A 8 -1.24 -22.26 7.71
CA ALA A 8 -0.69 -21.88 6.41
C ALA A 8 -0.61 -20.35 6.26
N ILE A 9 -1.59 -19.62 6.76
CA ILE A 9 -1.58 -18.15 6.75
C ILE A 9 -0.40 -17.61 7.58
N LEU A 10 -0.14 -18.22 8.74
CA LEU A 10 1.00 -17.87 9.59
C LEU A 10 2.34 -18.15 8.90
N ASP A 11 2.45 -19.28 8.21
CA ASP A 11 3.65 -19.67 7.45
C ASP A 11 3.92 -18.71 6.28
N ASP A 12 2.86 -18.31 5.56
CA ASP A 12 2.94 -17.32 4.48
C ASP A 12 3.45 -15.97 5.00
N ILE A 13 2.88 -15.47 6.11
CA ILE A 13 3.31 -14.20 6.72
C ILE A 13 4.78 -14.27 7.16
N ALA A 14 5.19 -15.35 7.82
CA ALA A 14 6.56 -15.54 8.30
C ALA A 14 7.57 -15.63 7.14
N THR A 15 7.20 -16.33 6.06
CA THR A 15 8.02 -16.50 4.86
C THR A 15 8.25 -15.16 4.15
N VAL A 16 7.21 -14.34 4.01
CA VAL A 16 7.32 -13.00 3.43
C VAL A 16 8.19 -12.10 4.31
N ASP A 17 7.95 -12.10 5.63
CA ASP A 17 8.75 -11.34 6.59
C ASP A 17 10.25 -11.66 6.48
N GLN A 18 10.58 -12.95 6.40
CA GLN A 18 11.95 -13.41 6.25
C GLN A 18 12.55 -12.94 4.92
N SER A 19 11.80 -13.06 3.82
CA SER A 19 12.25 -12.67 2.48
C SER A 19 12.54 -11.16 2.41
N PHE A 20 11.64 -10.34 2.95
CA PHE A 20 11.82 -8.89 3.05
C PHE A 20 13.03 -8.53 3.91
N TYR A 21 13.18 -9.16 5.07
CA TYR A 21 14.30 -8.86 5.96
C TYR A 21 15.64 -9.23 5.32
N MET A 22 15.73 -10.38 4.65
CA MET A 22 16.94 -10.82 3.96
C MET A 22 17.31 -9.91 2.78
N ALA A 23 16.32 -9.38 2.06
CA ALA A 23 16.56 -8.54 0.89
C ALA A 23 16.79 -7.06 1.24
N LEU A 24 16.08 -6.54 2.25
CA LEU A 24 15.95 -5.09 2.50
C LEU A 24 16.31 -4.68 3.93
N GLY A 25 16.50 -5.62 4.86
CA GLY A 25 16.84 -5.35 6.26
C GLY A 25 15.67 -4.89 7.14
N PHE A 26 14.43 -4.94 6.64
CA PHE A 26 13.22 -4.62 7.38
C PHE A 26 12.06 -5.54 6.99
N LYS A 27 11.02 -5.58 7.82
CA LYS A 27 9.77 -6.30 7.56
C LYS A 27 8.68 -5.35 7.03
N PRO A 28 7.77 -5.81 6.17
CA PRO A 28 6.70 -4.96 5.67
C PRO A 28 5.76 -4.56 6.82
N ARG A 29 5.37 -3.29 6.86
CA ARG A 29 4.35 -2.80 7.79
C ARG A 29 2.93 -3.05 7.28
N PHE A 30 2.74 -2.91 5.97
CA PHE A 30 1.45 -3.12 5.32
C PHE A 30 1.48 -4.37 4.48
N MET A 31 0.39 -5.12 4.54
CA MET A 31 0.17 -6.28 3.68
C MET A 31 -1.25 -6.21 3.12
N ARG A 32 -1.43 -6.60 1.87
CA ARG A 32 -2.75 -6.76 1.25
C ARG A 32 -3.14 -8.23 1.30
N PRO A 33 -4.18 -8.63 2.06
CA PRO A 33 -4.66 -10.01 2.02
C PRO A 33 -5.10 -10.40 0.61
N PRO A 34 -4.77 -11.61 0.14
CA PRO A 34 -5.21 -12.10 -1.17
C PRO A 34 -6.72 -11.94 -1.35
N TYR A 35 -7.12 -11.45 -2.53
CA TYR A 35 -8.52 -11.18 -2.90
C TYR A 35 -9.26 -10.22 -1.95
N GLY A 36 -8.56 -9.44 -1.12
CA GLY A 36 -9.17 -8.59 -0.10
C GLY A 36 -9.89 -9.37 1.01
N SER A 37 -9.59 -10.67 1.17
CA SER A 37 -10.26 -11.52 2.15
C SER A 37 -9.79 -11.20 3.57
N VAL A 38 -10.55 -10.35 4.26
CA VAL A 38 -10.33 -9.99 5.67
C VAL A 38 -11.28 -10.73 6.61
N THR A 39 -10.75 -11.31 7.68
CA THR A 39 -11.51 -11.86 8.81
C THR A 39 -10.88 -11.36 10.12
N ALA A 40 -11.63 -11.40 11.23
CA ALA A 40 -11.09 -11.00 12.53
C ALA A 40 -9.79 -11.75 12.87
N ASP A 41 -9.77 -13.07 12.65
CA ASP A 41 -8.58 -13.89 12.91
C ASP A 41 -7.36 -13.48 12.06
N ILE A 42 -7.57 -13.12 10.79
CA ILE A 42 -6.49 -12.63 9.92
C ILE A 42 -5.97 -11.29 10.45
N LEU A 43 -6.87 -10.36 10.80
CA LEU A 43 -6.48 -9.05 11.33
C LEU A 43 -5.75 -9.16 12.67
N ASP A 44 -6.17 -10.06 13.56
CA ASP A 44 -5.51 -10.32 14.84
C ASP A 44 -4.14 -10.97 14.64
N THR A 45 -4.05 -11.91 13.69
CA THR A 45 -2.79 -12.54 13.30
C THR A 45 -1.79 -11.51 12.80
N MET A 46 -2.18 -10.67 11.84
CA MET A 46 -1.31 -9.62 11.30
C MET A 46 -0.86 -8.62 12.37
N ARG A 47 -1.75 -8.25 13.31
CA ARG A 47 -1.41 -7.40 14.45
C ARG A 47 -0.33 -8.03 15.34
N ASN A 48 -0.35 -9.34 15.56
CA ASN A 48 0.71 -10.03 16.31
C ASN A 48 2.09 -9.96 15.61
N TYR A 49 2.10 -9.82 14.28
CA TYR A 49 3.31 -9.60 13.49
C TYR A 49 3.66 -8.11 13.31
N SER A 50 2.96 -7.21 14.00
CA SER A 50 3.09 -5.75 13.84
C SER A 50 2.86 -5.27 12.41
N GLN A 51 1.99 -5.98 11.68
CA GLN A 51 1.56 -5.67 10.32
C GLN A 51 0.10 -5.20 10.30
N GLU A 52 -0.26 -4.48 9.26
CA GLU A 52 -1.61 -3.97 9.04
C GLU A 52 -2.15 -4.41 7.69
N ALA A 53 -3.41 -4.86 7.68
CA ALA A 53 -4.11 -5.20 6.45
C ALA A 53 -4.57 -3.94 5.72
N VAL A 54 -4.18 -3.79 4.46
CA VAL A 54 -4.63 -2.71 3.60
C VAL A 54 -5.44 -3.28 2.44
N VAL A 55 -6.64 -2.74 2.25
CA VAL A 55 -7.51 -3.00 1.10
C VAL A 55 -7.72 -1.72 0.31
N TRP A 56 -8.33 -1.84 -0.87
CA TRP A 56 -8.60 -0.74 -1.77
C TRP A 56 -10.05 -0.27 -1.66
N ASN A 57 -10.29 0.97 -2.10
CA ASN A 57 -11.62 1.55 -2.13
C ASN A 57 -12.11 1.88 -3.56
N ILE A 58 -11.22 1.71 -4.55
CA ILE A 58 -11.49 1.76 -5.99
C ILE A 58 -10.75 0.59 -6.64
N ASP A 59 -11.43 -0.18 -7.48
CA ASP A 59 -10.83 -1.28 -8.25
C ASP A 59 -10.73 -0.92 -9.73
N THR A 60 -9.61 -1.27 -10.37
CA THR A 60 -9.42 -1.09 -11.82
C THR A 60 -9.95 -2.26 -12.63
N PHE A 61 -10.19 -3.42 -11.99
CA PHE A 61 -10.56 -4.67 -12.65
C PHE A 61 -9.61 -5.08 -13.78
N ASP A 62 -8.36 -4.63 -13.70
CA ASP A 62 -7.36 -4.85 -14.76
C ASP A 62 -7.09 -6.33 -15.05
N TYR A 63 -7.22 -7.17 -14.03
CA TYR A 63 -7.11 -8.62 -14.13
C TYR A 63 -8.21 -9.27 -14.97
N ASP A 64 -9.39 -8.64 -15.13
CA ASP A 64 -10.48 -9.13 -15.99
C ASP A 64 -10.29 -8.71 -17.45
N TYR A 65 -9.47 -7.67 -17.68
CA TYR A 65 -9.25 -7.07 -18.99
C TYR A 65 -7.74 -6.91 -19.32
N PRO A 66 -6.92 -7.98 -19.20
CA PRO A 66 -5.45 -7.86 -19.26
C PRO A 66 -4.90 -7.42 -20.62
N ASN A 67 -5.72 -7.49 -21.67
CA ASN A 67 -5.38 -7.09 -23.04
C ASN A 67 -6.03 -5.77 -23.48
N ASP A 68 -6.72 -5.07 -22.56
CA ASP A 68 -7.35 -3.78 -22.83
C ASP A 68 -6.90 -2.76 -21.78
N PRO A 69 -5.76 -2.08 -22.01
CA PRO A 69 -5.27 -1.03 -21.10
C PRO A 69 -6.30 0.09 -20.87
N SER A 70 -7.15 0.37 -21.86
CA SER A 70 -8.14 1.45 -21.75
C SER A 70 -9.21 1.18 -20.67
N SER A 71 -9.46 -0.09 -20.37
CA SER A 71 -10.37 -0.52 -19.30
C SER A 71 -9.97 0.01 -17.92
N VAL A 72 -8.67 0.18 -17.66
CA VAL A 72 -8.15 0.67 -16.37
C VAL A 72 -8.67 2.07 -16.08
N LEU A 73 -8.51 2.99 -17.04
CA LEU A 73 -8.99 4.36 -16.87
C LEU A 73 -10.52 4.42 -16.85
N HIS A 74 -11.19 3.58 -17.66
CA HIS A 74 -12.64 3.47 -17.66
C HIS A 74 -13.19 3.13 -16.27
N TRP A 75 -12.65 2.08 -15.63
CA TRP A 75 -13.09 1.67 -14.29
C TRP A 75 -12.73 2.69 -13.21
N LEU A 76 -11.56 3.34 -13.28
CA LEU A 76 -11.24 4.44 -12.36
C LEU A 76 -12.27 5.59 -12.47
N GLN A 77 -12.61 5.98 -13.69
CA GLN A 77 -13.60 7.03 -13.93
C GLN A 77 -14.97 6.65 -13.40
N GLN A 78 -15.43 5.44 -13.68
CA GLN A 78 -16.72 4.94 -13.23
C GLN A 78 -16.79 4.88 -11.69
N ASN A 79 -15.81 4.27 -11.03
CA ASN A 79 -15.76 4.18 -9.57
C ASN A 79 -15.79 5.56 -8.89
N MET A 80 -15.09 6.55 -9.46
CA MET A 80 -15.10 7.92 -8.96
C MET A 80 -16.45 8.63 -9.16
N GLN A 81 -17.15 8.36 -10.26
CA GLN A 81 -18.48 8.91 -10.52
C GLN A 81 -19.52 8.34 -9.54
N GLU A 82 -19.43 7.05 -9.23
CA GLU A 82 -20.30 6.37 -8.28
C GLU A 82 -20.03 6.78 -6.82
N ASN A 83 -18.84 7.32 -6.54
CA ASN A 83 -18.39 7.69 -5.19
C ASN A 83 -17.82 9.12 -5.14
N PRO A 84 -18.64 10.16 -5.41
CA PRO A 84 -18.16 11.52 -5.50
C PRO A 84 -17.67 12.05 -4.15
N GLY A 85 -16.63 12.89 -4.18
CA GLY A 85 -16.19 13.66 -3.01
C GLY A 85 -15.33 12.89 -1.99
N ARG A 86 -14.83 11.69 -2.32
CA ARG A 86 -13.89 10.97 -1.45
C ARG A 86 -12.57 11.76 -1.30
N PRO A 87 -12.14 12.12 -0.08
CA PRO A 87 -10.92 12.89 0.14
C PRO A 87 -9.64 12.06 -0.01
N HIS A 88 -9.76 10.73 0.13
CA HIS A 88 -8.64 9.78 0.09
C HIS A 88 -8.99 8.55 -0.75
N LEU A 89 -8.02 8.08 -1.53
CA LEU A 89 -8.20 6.95 -2.44
C LEU A 89 -7.01 5.99 -2.37
N ILE A 90 -7.33 4.71 -2.33
CA ILE A 90 -6.40 3.59 -2.54
C ILE A 90 -6.99 2.80 -3.70
N HIS A 91 -6.38 2.88 -4.87
CA HIS A 91 -6.80 2.08 -6.02
C HIS A 91 -6.00 0.77 -6.07
N LEU A 92 -6.65 -0.29 -6.55
CA LEU A 92 -5.97 -1.55 -6.86
C LEU A 92 -5.64 -1.63 -8.36
N GLY A 93 -4.37 -1.92 -8.66
CA GLY A 93 -3.92 -2.42 -9.95
C GLY A 93 -2.82 -3.48 -9.74
N HIS A 94 -2.57 -4.29 -10.76
CA HIS A 94 -1.60 -5.38 -10.76
C HIS A 94 -0.50 -5.07 -11.78
N ASP A 95 0.73 -4.95 -11.31
CA ASP A 95 1.92 -4.67 -12.14
C ASP A 95 2.32 -5.85 -13.04
N LEU A 96 1.86 -7.06 -12.73
CA LEU A 96 1.93 -8.21 -13.62
C LEU A 96 1.07 -8.07 -14.89
N VAL A 97 0.09 -7.15 -14.89
CA VAL A 97 -0.74 -6.86 -16.07
C VAL A 97 -0.07 -5.73 -16.85
N ALA A 98 0.51 -6.06 -18.01
CA ALA A 98 1.25 -5.11 -18.83
C ALA A 98 0.44 -3.84 -19.17
N GLY A 99 -0.85 -4.00 -19.49
CA GLY A 99 -1.74 -2.87 -19.76
C GLY A 99 -1.91 -1.91 -18.57
N THR A 100 -1.85 -2.41 -17.34
CA THR A 100 -1.88 -1.57 -16.13
C THR A 100 -0.62 -0.74 -16.01
N VAL A 101 0.54 -1.35 -16.26
CA VAL A 101 1.83 -0.65 -16.24
C VAL A 101 1.89 0.44 -17.32
N GLU A 102 1.41 0.15 -18.53
CA GLU A 102 1.32 1.13 -19.63
C GLU A 102 0.46 2.34 -19.27
N MET A 103 -0.58 2.14 -18.44
CA MET A 103 -1.51 3.19 -18.06
C MET A 103 -1.06 4.05 -16.88
N VAL A 104 0.03 3.71 -16.19
CA VAL A 104 0.51 4.47 -15.02
C VAL A 104 0.60 5.98 -15.30
N PRO A 105 1.23 6.48 -16.38
CA PRO A 105 1.29 7.91 -16.66
C PRO A 105 -0.11 8.54 -16.78
N THR A 106 -1.03 7.88 -17.49
CA THR A 106 -2.40 8.34 -17.69
C THR A 106 -3.18 8.39 -16.37
N ILE A 107 -2.98 7.41 -15.49
CA ILE A 107 -3.59 7.37 -14.16
C ILE A 107 -3.09 8.54 -13.30
N MET A 108 -1.77 8.80 -13.34
CA MET A 108 -1.17 9.92 -12.62
C MET A 108 -1.76 11.26 -13.07
N ASP A 109 -1.84 11.49 -14.39
CA ASP A 109 -2.43 12.70 -14.96
C ASP A 109 -3.92 12.84 -14.62
N PHE A 110 -4.67 11.74 -14.67
CA PHE A 110 -6.09 11.71 -14.33
C PHE A 110 -6.34 12.18 -12.89
N PHE A 111 -5.57 11.66 -11.92
CA PHE A 111 -5.72 12.05 -10.52
C PHE A 111 -5.19 13.46 -10.25
N ALA A 112 -4.07 13.86 -10.86
CA ALA A 112 -3.52 15.21 -10.75
C ALA A 112 -4.52 16.27 -11.24
N ASN A 113 -5.15 16.03 -12.40
CA ASN A 113 -6.18 16.93 -12.96
C ASN A 113 -7.44 17.04 -12.10
N LYS A 114 -7.68 16.07 -11.21
CA LYS A 114 -8.77 16.09 -10.22
C LYS A 114 -8.36 16.68 -8.88
N GLY A 115 -7.13 17.19 -8.75
CA GLY A 115 -6.63 17.83 -7.53
C GLY A 115 -6.11 16.86 -6.48
N PHE A 116 -5.79 15.61 -6.86
CA PHE A 116 -5.17 14.66 -5.95
C PHE A 116 -3.64 14.66 -6.07
N ALA A 117 -2.97 14.39 -4.95
CA ALA A 117 -1.53 14.21 -4.82
C ALA A 117 -1.20 12.74 -4.62
N LEU A 118 -0.24 12.21 -5.37
CA LEU A 118 0.24 10.83 -5.21
C LEU A 118 1.12 10.69 -3.98
N THR A 119 0.89 9.63 -3.19
CA THR A 119 1.62 9.38 -1.94
C THR A 119 1.83 7.89 -1.66
N THR A 120 2.58 7.58 -0.60
CA THR A 120 2.69 6.25 0.01
C THR A 120 1.53 5.94 0.97
N LEU A 121 1.30 4.64 1.24
CA LEU A 121 0.31 4.17 2.21
C LEU A 121 0.48 4.79 3.60
N ASP A 122 1.73 4.89 4.10
CA ASP A 122 2.00 5.53 5.39
C ASP A 122 1.42 6.95 5.48
N ASN A 123 1.65 7.79 4.47
CA ASN A 123 1.17 9.17 4.50
C ASN A 123 -0.33 9.28 4.17
N CYS A 124 -0.93 8.31 3.47
CA CYS A 124 -2.37 8.29 3.26
C CYS A 124 -3.16 7.85 4.49
N LEU A 125 -2.63 6.89 5.25
CA LEU A 125 -3.27 6.33 6.44
C LEU A 125 -2.90 7.09 7.73
N TYR A 126 -1.68 7.59 7.80
CA TYR A 126 -1.08 8.19 9.01
C TYR A 126 -0.51 9.59 8.79
N GLY A 127 -0.69 10.17 7.60
CA GLY A 127 -0.28 11.53 7.30
C GLY A 127 -1.08 12.57 8.09
N ARG A 128 -0.65 13.83 7.97
CA ARG A 128 -1.03 14.95 8.86
C ARG A 128 -2.50 15.44 8.75
N THR A 129 -3.42 14.64 8.24
CA THR A 129 -4.82 15.06 7.99
C THR A 129 -5.78 14.73 9.14
N GLY A 130 -5.37 13.89 10.10
CA GLY A 130 -6.14 13.61 11.31
C GLY A 130 -7.35 12.71 11.10
N VAL A 131 -7.57 12.23 9.86
CA VAL A 131 -8.61 11.28 9.46
C VAL A 131 -7.97 10.28 8.50
N ASP A 132 -8.05 8.99 8.82
CA ASP A 132 -7.56 7.92 7.93
C ASP A 132 -8.56 7.62 6.78
N VAL A 133 -8.14 6.81 5.81
CA VAL A 133 -8.96 6.46 4.63
C VAL A 133 -10.26 5.73 4.95
N TYR A 134 -10.40 5.19 6.16
CA TYR A 134 -11.60 4.51 6.64
C TYR A 134 -12.51 5.44 7.47
N GLY A 135 -12.17 6.73 7.55
CA GLY A 135 -12.95 7.74 8.26
C GLY A 135 -12.72 7.75 9.78
N ALA A 136 -11.69 7.07 10.29
CA ALA A 136 -11.35 7.13 11.71
C ALA A 136 -10.44 8.34 12.00
N VAL A 137 -10.80 9.12 13.02
CA VAL A 137 -9.94 10.18 13.54
C VAL A 137 -8.79 9.53 14.30
N ARG A 138 -7.54 9.79 13.87
CA ARG A 138 -6.34 9.25 14.53
C ARG A 138 -5.32 10.34 14.80
N SER A 139 -4.53 10.11 15.86
CA SER A 139 -3.42 11.00 16.25
C SER A 139 -2.44 11.19 15.09
N LEU A 140 -2.01 12.43 14.90
CA LEU A 140 -1.05 12.88 13.87
C LEU A 140 0.39 12.47 14.16
N GLU A 141 0.63 11.71 15.23
CA GLU A 141 1.95 11.22 15.55
C GLU A 141 2.40 10.25 14.44
N PRO A 142 3.57 10.49 13.82
CA PRO A 142 4.12 9.52 12.90
C PRO A 142 4.23 8.18 13.63
N ALA A 143 3.82 7.10 12.96
CA ALA A 143 3.95 5.77 13.55
C ALA A 143 5.39 5.61 14.06
N PRO A 144 5.58 5.12 15.30
CA PRO A 144 6.91 5.00 15.86
C PRO A 144 7.75 4.18 14.90
N ALA A 145 8.90 4.74 14.48
CA ALA A 145 9.87 4.00 13.69
C ALA A 145 10.13 2.68 14.42
N GLN A 146 9.79 1.56 13.78
CA GLN A 146 10.00 0.26 14.41
C GLN A 146 11.50 0.14 14.66
N LYS A 147 11.88 0.15 15.94
CA LYS A 147 13.26 -0.04 16.33
C LYS A 147 13.64 -1.44 15.86
N LEU A 148 14.60 -1.53 14.95
CA LEU A 148 15.15 -2.81 14.50
C LEU A 148 15.67 -3.55 15.73
N VAL A 149 14.91 -4.54 16.20
CA VAL A 149 15.39 -5.50 17.20
C VAL A 149 15.69 -6.76 16.43
N ASN A 150 16.98 -6.99 16.19
CA ASN A 150 17.43 -8.24 15.61
C ASN A 150 16.97 -9.40 16.53
N PRO A 151 16.32 -10.43 16.00
CA PRO A 151 15.98 -11.61 16.79
C PRO A 151 17.26 -12.28 17.32
N PRO A 152 17.21 -12.97 18.47
CA PRO A 152 18.36 -13.70 19.01
C PRO A 152 18.89 -14.69 17.97
N GLY A 153 20.12 -14.49 17.51
CA GLY A 153 20.80 -15.37 16.54
C GLY A 153 21.03 -14.77 15.14
N ALA A 154 20.55 -13.56 14.84
CA ALA A 154 20.95 -12.85 13.61
C ALA A 154 22.34 -12.23 13.77
N ALA A 155 23.26 -12.52 12.84
CA ALA A 155 24.62 -11.97 12.86
C ALA A 155 24.62 -10.44 12.72
N ASP A 156 25.46 -9.76 13.50
CA ASP A 156 25.61 -8.31 13.49
C ASP A 156 26.26 -7.83 12.18
N VAL A 157 25.52 -7.09 11.36
CA VAL A 157 26.00 -6.52 10.08
C VAL A 157 25.97 -4.99 10.08
N SER A 158 26.14 -4.36 11.26
CA SER A 158 26.12 -2.90 11.48
C SER A 158 27.08 -2.04 10.62
N GLY A 159 27.81 -2.61 9.67
CA GLY A 159 28.77 -1.91 8.81
C GLY A 159 28.29 -1.49 7.41
N ALA A 160 27.08 -1.85 6.97
CA ALA A 160 26.71 -1.76 5.55
C ALA A 160 25.61 -0.73 5.21
N VAL A 161 25.75 0.53 5.65
CA VAL A 161 24.91 1.62 5.10
C VAL A 161 25.75 2.85 4.80
N GLY A 162 26.33 2.88 3.60
CA GLY A 162 26.83 4.08 2.96
C GLY A 162 25.69 4.87 2.31
N ALA A 163 25.71 6.18 2.53
CA ALA A 163 24.71 7.20 2.19
C ALA A 163 23.97 7.02 0.85
N ARG A 164 22.67 7.33 0.84
CA ARG A 164 21.89 7.61 -0.37
C ARG A 164 21.23 8.99 -0.34
N ALA A 165 21.15 9.54 -1.55
CA ALA A 165 21.04 10.93 -1.94
C ALA A 165 19.73 11.65 -1.54
N GLY A 166 19.83 12.98 -1.44
CA GLY A 166 18.76 13.89 -1.04
C GLY A 166 17.57 13.96 -2.00
N VAL A 167 16.40 14.18 -1.43
CA VAL A 167 15.10 14.33 -2.12
C VAL A 167 15.00 15.73 -2.78
N PRO A 168 14.53 15.87 -4.03
CA PRO A 168 14.42 17.16 -4.71
C PRO A 168 13.42 18.14 -4.05
N ALA A 169 13.75 19.43 -4.09
CA ALA A 169 13.07 20.50 -3.36
C ALA A 169 11.61 20.79 -3.78
N TRP A 170 11.14 20.29 -4.93
CA TRP A 170 9.75 20.51 -5.38
C TRP A 170 8.73 19.58 -4.69
N TRP A 171 9.20 18.66 -3.82
CA TRP A 171 8.38 17.78 -2.96
C TRP A 171 7.73 18.52 -1.77
N ALA A 172 8.14 19.74 -1.47
CA ALA A 172 7.83 20.39 -0.18
C ALA A 172 6.55 21.25 -0.16
N ALA A 173 5.76 21.32 -1.24
CA ALA A 173 4.60 22.21 -1.25
C ALA A 173 3.43 21.70 -2.09
N ALA A 174 2.42 21.10 -1.43
CA ALA A 174 1.02 21.22 -1.82
C ALA A 174 0.11 20.67 -0.71
N LEU A 175 -0.75 21.53 -0.16
CA LEU A 175 -1.95 21.12 0.56
C LEU A 175 -3.00 20.73 -0.49
N GLY A 176 -3.26 19.43 -0.64
CA GLY A 176 -4.25 18.89 -1.57
C GLY A 176 -4.56 17.44 -1.24
N SER A 177 -5.78 17.00 -1.56
CA SER A 177 -6.30 15.64 -1.33
C SER A 177 -5.30 14.57 -1.78
N VAL A 178 -5.26 13.43 -1.10
CA VAL A 178 -4.14 12.50 -1.17
C VAL A 178 -4.60 11.16 -1.77
N VAL A 179 -4.00 10.74 -2.89
CA VAL A 179 -4.17 9.44 -3.57
C VAL A 179 -2.94 8.59 -3.31
N VAL A 180 -3.13 7.31 -3.00
CA VAL A 180 -2.06 6.31 -3.07
C VAL A 180 -2.17 5.56 -4.40
N VAL A 181 -1.04 5.45 -5.09
CA VAL A 181 -0.84 4.39 -6.07
C VAL A 181 -0.42 3.15 -5.26
N GLY A 182 -1.38 2.27 -5.01
CA GLY A 182 -1.12 0.98 -4.38
C GLY A 182 -0.61 0.02 -5.45
N LEU A 183 0.68 0.11 -5.78
CA LEU A 183 1.34 -0.91 -6.59
C LEU A 183 1.62 -2.12 -5.67
N VAL A 184 0.83 -3.19 -5.79
CA VAL A 184 1.12 -4.45 -5.09
C VAL A 184 1.74 -5.42 -6.10
N VAL A 185 3.06 -5.48 -6.03
CA VAL A 185 3.89 -6.50 -6.67
C VAL A 185 3.71 -7.82 -5.93
N TRP A 186 3.46 -8.90 -6.66
CA TRP A 186 3.56 -10.27 -6.15
C TRP A 186 5.01 -10.75 -6.12
#